data_AF-A0A1U7IFJ8-F1
#
_entry.id   AF-A0A1U7IFJ8-F1
#
_cell.length_a   1.000
_cell.length_b   1.000
_cell.length_c   1.000
_cell.angle_alpha   90.00
_cell.angle_beta   90.00
_cell.angle_gamma   90.00
#
_symmetry.space_group_name_H-M   'P 1'
#
loop_
_entity.id
_entity.type
_entity.pdbx_description
1 polymer ?
#
loop_
_entity_poly.entity_id
_entity_poly.type
_entity_poly.pdbx_seq_one_letter_code
_entity_poly.pdbx_strand_id
1 'polypeptide(L)'
;MQLAQTLETLTPFWKKEIEQALTLPPLPLDYQPKIVEIFDDLGLLAGSVLGEPYQCYRTETDLTNFIAWYLDGQLAFFYLGDEIVIDRLTLIAKASSLLNVIKGE
;
A
#
# COMPACT_ATOMS: atom_id res chain seq x y z
N MET A 1 19.13 1.83 -10.71
CA MET A 1 19.82 3.12 -10.49
C MET A 1 18.84 4.23 -10.09
N GLN A 2 17.55 4.13 -10.48
CA GLN A 2 16.51 5.12 -10.23
C GLN A 2 15.87 5.02 -8.82
N LEU A 3 15.56 3.82 -8.31
CA LEU A 3 14.97 3.66 -6.96
C LEU A 3 15.77 4.28 -5.82
N ALA A 4 17.09 4.08 -5.79
CA ALA A 4 17.93 4.61 -4.71
C ALA A 4 17.86 6.16 -4.66
N GLN A 5 17.81 6.81 -5.82
CA GLN A 5 17.65 8.26 -5.92
C GLN A 5 16.23 8.70 -5.54
N THR A 6 15.19 7.93 -5.88
CA THR A 6 13.81 8.23 -5.49
C THR A 6 13.57 7.98 -3.99
N LEU A 7 14.21 6.99 -3.39
CA LEU A 7 14.18 6.78 -1.93
C LEU A 7 14.82 7.95 -1.18
N GLU A 8 15.84 8.59 -1.76
CA GLU A 8 16.47 9.77 -1.16
C GLU A 8 15.49 10.95 -1.04
N THR A 9 14.52 11.09 -1.97
CA THR A 9 13.52 12.18 -1.95
C THR A 9 12.47 12.01 -0.86
N LEU A 10 12.35 10.81 -0.27
CA LEU A 10 11.42 10.58 0.82
C LEU A 10 11.83 11.35 2.08
N THR A 11 10.82 11.87 2.78
CA THR A 11 11.02 12.48 4.10
C THR A 11 11.53 11.43 5.10
N PRO A 12 12.19 11.84 6.19
CA PRO A 12 12.62 10.91 7.25
C PRO A 12 11.48 10.08 7.83
N PHE A 13 10.25 10.63 7.84
CA PHE A 13 9.06 9.91 8.26
C PHE A 13 8.81 8.67 7.38
N TRP A 14 8.70 8.85 6.06
CA TRP A 14 8.42 7.75 5.14
C TRP A 14 9.53 6.70 5.10
N LYS A 15 10.79 7.12 5.22
CA LYS A 15 11.92 6.20 5.34
C LYS A 15 11.76 5.28 6.55
N LYS A 16 11.40 5.84 7.71
CA LYS A 16 11.17 5.08 8.94
C LYS A 16 9.97 4.13 8.82
N GLU A 17 8.87 4.56 8.21
CA GLU A 17 7.68 3.72 8.01
C GLU A 17 8.00 2.51 7.11
N ILE A 18 8.77 2.73 6.04
CA ILE A 18 9.25 1.65 5.15
C ILE A 18 10.19 0.70 5.92
N GLU A 19 11.18 1.23 6.64
CA GLU A 19 12.11 0.44 7.45
C GLU A 19 11.35 -0.44 8.47
N GLN A 20 10.36 0.13 9.15
CA GLN A 20 9.52 -0.62 10.08
C GLN A 20 8.71 -1.69 9.35
N ALA A 21 8.07 -1.37 8.23
CA ALA A 21 7.26 -2.31 7.47
C ALA A 21 8.07 -3.51 6.93
N LEU A 22 9.33 -3.29 6.55
CA LEU A 22 10.24 -4.36 6.10
C LEU A 22 10.54 -5.40 7.19
N THR A 23 10.40 -5.04 8.47
CA THR A 23 10.59 -5.97 9.58
C THR A 23 9.35 -6.82 9.89
N LEU A 24 8.20 -6.50 9.29
CA LEU A 24 6.94 -7.17 9.55
C LEU A 24 6.71 -8.32 8.56
N PRO A 25 6.05 -9.41 8.99
CA PRO A 25 5.71 -10.49 8.07
C PRO A 25 4.65 -10.05 7.05
N PRO A 26 4.51 -10.79 5.94
CA PRO A 26 3.34 -10.69 5.07
C PRO A 26 2.04 -10.85 5.88
N LEU A 27 0.98 -10.20 5.42
CA LEU A 27 -0.32 -10.33 6.05
C LEU A 27 -0.88 -11.76 5.89
N PRO A 28 -1.59 -12.28 6.91
CA PRO A 28 -2.25 -13.58 6.82
C PRO A 28 -3.21 -13.64 5.64
N LEU A 29 -3.46 -14.86 5.16
CA LEU A 29 -4.33 -15.07 4.02
C LEU A 29 -5.79 -14.67 4.29
N ASP A 30 -6.27 -14.98 5.49
CA ASP A 30 -7.63 -14.68 5.95
C ASP A 30 -7.75 -13.27 6.56
N TYR A 31 -6.71 -12.44 6.42
CA TYR A 31 -6.70 -11.10 6.97
C TYR A 31 -7.78 -10.22 6.32
N GLN A 32 -8.61 -9.60 7.16
CA GLN A 32 -9.67 -8.69 6.76
C GLN A 32 -9.44 -7.34 7.45
N PRO A 33 -8.99 -6.30 6.73
CA PRO A 33 -8.74 -5.01 7.34
C PRO A 33 -10.06 -4.35 7.77
N LYS A 34 -10.08 -3.76 8.96
CA LYS A 34 -11.21 -2.93 9.42
C LYS A 34 -11.06 -1.49 8.95
N ILE A 35 -9.82 -1.05 8.81
CA ILE A 35 -9.46 0.28 8.34
C ILE A 35 -8.49 0.13 7.18
N VAL A 36 -8.80 0.80 6.07
CA VAL A 36 -7.91 0.95 4.92
C VAL A 36 -7.69 2.45 4.73
N GLU A 37 -6.44 2.87 4.66
CA GLU A 37 -6.09 4.27 4.38
C GLU A 37 -5.02 4.31 3.29
N ILE A 38 -5.28 5.10 2.26
CA ILE A 38 -4.41 5.26 1.09
C ILE A 38 -3.90 6.69 1.12
N PHE A 39 -2.58 6.85 1.12
CA PHE A 39 -1.91 8.15 1.12
C PHE A 39 -1.11 8.34 -0.16
N ASP A 40 -1.04 9.59 -0.61
CA ASP A 40 -0.17 10.08 -1.68
C ASP A 40 0.71 11.23 -1.17
N ASP A 41 1.48 11.88 -2.07
CA ASP A 41 2.31 13.05 -1.74
C ASP A 41 1.52 14.21 -1.09
N LEU A 42 0.20 14.28 -1.30
CA LEU A 42 -0.67 15.32 -0.77
C LEU A 42 -1.37 14.90 0.54
N GLY A 43 -1.10 13.71 1.04
CA GLY A 43 -1.66 13.17 2.27
C GLY A 43 -2.75 12.12 2.01
N LEU A 44 -3.80 12.10 2.85
CA LEU A 44 -4.86 11.11 2.73
C LEU A 44 -5.59 11.29 1.39
N LEU A 45 -5.64 10.22 0.60
CA LEU A 45 -6.27 10.18 -0.71
C LEU A 45 -7.65 9.54 -0.63
N ALA A 46 -7.72 8.36 0.00
CA ALA A 46 -8.96 7.60 0.12
C ALA A 46 -8.83 6.58 1.25
N GLY A 47 -9.93 5.96 1.62
CA GLY A 47 -9.91 4.87 2.57
C GLY A 47 -11.27 4.24 2.79
N SER A 48 -11.31 3.36 3.77
CA SER A 48 -12.53 2.76 4.27
C SER A 48 -12.43 2.53 5.76
N VAL A 49 -13.52 2.77 6.49
CA VAL A 49 -13.65 2.42 7.91
C VAL A 49 -14.85 1.51 8.06
N LEU A 50 -14.63 0.29 8.54
CA LEU A 50 -15.66 -0.74 8.71
C LEU A 50 -16.46 -1.02 7.43
N GLY A 51 -15.80 -0.92 6.27
CA GLY A 51 -16.42 -1.14 4.96
C GLY A 51 -17.06 0.11 4.35
N GLU A 52 -17.15 1.22 5.08
CA GLU A 52 -17.68 2.49 4.55
C GLU A 52 -16.56 3.25 3.85
N PRO A 53 -16.60 3.43 2.51
CA PRO A 53 -15.54 4.08 1.76
C PRO A 53 -15.64 5.60 1.87
N TYR A 54 -14.50 6.26 1.75
CA TYR A 54 -14.41 7.71 1.60
C TYR A 54 -13.23 8.07 0.69
N GLN A 55 -13.30 9.28 0.12
CA GLN A 55 -12.26 9.79 -0.77
C GLN A 55 -12.08 11.29 -0.60
N CYS A 56 -10.86 11.75 -0.82
CA CYS A 56 -10.52 13.16 -0.96
C CYS A 56 -10.52 13.53 -2.45
N TYR A 57 -10.81 14.80 -2.74
CA TYR A 57 -10.73 15.29 -4.11
C TYR A 57 -9.26 15.40 -4.55
N ARG A 58 -9.03 15.01 -5.82
CA ARG A 58 -7.78 15.22 -6.56
C ARG A 58 -8.13 15.72 -7.96
N THR A 59 -7.20 16.43 -8.56
CA THR A 59 -7.25 16.91 -9.93
C THR A 59 -6.18 16.24 -10.77
N GLU A 60 -6.29 16.30 -12.09
CA GLU A 60 -5.31 15.70 -13.00
C GLU A 60 -3.91 16.34 -12.90
N THR A 61 -3.81 17.53 -12.29
CA THR A 61 -2.54 18.22 -12.04
C THR A 61 -1.87 17.80 -10.73
N ASP A 62 -2.56 17.05 -9.88
CA ASP A 62 -2.06 16.55 -8.61
C ASP A 62 -1.24 15.27 -8.84
N LEU A 63 -0.01 15.45 -9.33
CA LEU A 63 0.90 14.35 -9.58
C LEU A 63 1.36 13.72 -8.26
N THR A 64 1.40 12.39 -8.23
CA THR A 64 1.90 11.62 -7.10
C THR A 64 3.17 10.86 -7.48
N ASN A 65 4.15 10.87 -6.59
CA ASN A 65 5.37 10.09 -6.69
C ASN A 65 5.26 8.76 -5.94
N PHE A 66 4.38 8.66 -4.94
CA PHE A 66 4.19 7.42 -4.20
C PHE A 66 2.73 7.19 -3.84
N ILE A 67 2.41 5.93 -3.51
CA ILE A 67 1.20 5.62 -2.77
C ILE A 67 1.54 4.64 -1.66
N ALA A 68 1.00 4.93 -0.49
CA ALA A 68 1.11 4.10 0.70
C ALA A 68 -0.28 3.57 1.09
N TRP A 69 -0.39 2.27 1.31
CA TRP A 69 -1.60 1.65 1.83
C TRP A 69 -1.33 1.21 3.26
N TYR A 70 -2.10 1.77 4.18
CA TYR A 70 -2.18 1.35 5.56
C TYR A 70 -3.40 0.46 5.75
N LEU A 71 -3.17 -0.70 6.36
CA LEU A 71 -4.23 -1.61 6.79
C LEU A 71 -4.16 -1.72 8.32
N ASP A 72 -5.25 -1.35 8.99
CA ASP A 72 -5.34 -1.25 10.46
C ASP A 72 -4.13 -0.53 11.09
N GLY A 73 -3.71 0.58 10.47
CA GLY A 73 -2.60 1.41 10.94
C GLY A 73 -1.20 0.86 10.66
N GLN A 74 -1.06 -0.20 9.86
CA GLN A 74 0.24 -0.72 9.42
C GLN A 74 0.45 -0.53 7.93
N LEU A 75 1.61 -0.04 7.53
CA LEU A 75 2.01 0.02 6.12
C LEU A 75 2.07 -1.41 5.56
N ALA A 76 1.18 -1.69 4.61
CA ALA A 76 0.99 -3.00 4.00
C ALA A 76 1.48 -3.03 2.55
N PHE A 77 1.39 -1.90 1.86
CA PHE A 77 1.85 -1.75 0.48
C PHE A 77 2.40 -0.34 0.26
N PHE A 78 3.51 -0.22 -0.46
CA PHE A 78 4.12 1.07 -0.79
C PHE A 78 4.73 0.98 -2.19
N TYR A 79 4.24 1.80 -3.11
CA TYR A 79 4.87 1.99 -4.41
C TYR A 79 5.48 3.39 -4.51
N LEU A 80 6.64 3.49 -5.15
CA LEU A 80 7.40 4.72 -5.33
C LEU A 80 7.87 4.81 -6.79
N GLY A 81 7.36 5.80 -7.52
CA GLY A 81 7.46 5.84 -8.97
C GLY A 81 6.86 4.58 -9.58
N ASP A 82 7.68 3.82 -10.30
CA ASP A 82 7.27 2.57 -10.97
C ASP A 82 7.67 1.31 -10.19
N GLU A 83 8.13 1.44 -8.94
CA GLU A 83 8.67 0.32 -8.16
C GLU A 83 7.86 0.06 -6.88
N ILE A 84 7.59 -1.21 -6.60
CA ILE A 84 6.97 -1.66 -5.34
C ILE A 84 8.08 -1.83 -4.31
N VAL A 85 8.04 -1.03 -3.24
CA VAL A 85 9.04 -1.05 -2.16
C VAL A 85 8.57 -1.94 -1.00
N ILE A 86 7.28 -1.91 -0.70
CA ILE A 86 6.65 -2.77 0.31
C ILE A 86 5.50 -3.54 -0.34
N ASP A 87 5.50 -4.85 -0.17
CA ASP A 87 4.37 -5.72 -0.52
C ASP A 87 4.17 -6.81 0.54
N ARG A 88 3.29 -6.51 1.50
CA ARG A 88 2.82 -7.48 2.51
C ARG A 88 1.50 -8.14 2.10
N LEU A 89 1.00 -7.85 0.89
CA LEU A 89 -0.26 -8.39 0.34
C LEU A 89 -0.02 -9.64 -0.54
N THR A 90 1.24 -9.97 -0.85
CA THR A 90 1.63 -11.12 -1.70
C THR A 90 0.89 -12.43 -1.41
N LEU A 91 0.60 -12.76 -0.15
CA LEU A 91 -0.11 -14.00 0.21
C LEU A 91 -1.61 -13.95 -0.13
N ILE A 92 -2.24 -12.78 0.02
CA ILE A 92 -3.65 -12.56 -0.32
C ILE A 92 -3.85 -12.64 -1.85
N ALA A 93 -2.94 -12.03 -2.61
CA ALA A 93 -2.96 -12.08 -4.08
C ALA A 93 -2.83 -13.52 -4.60
N LYS A 94 -1.92 -14.31 -4.02
CA LYS A 94 -1.69 -15.71 -4.42
C LYS A 94 -2.89 -16.62 -4.21
N ALA A 95 -3.62 -16.46 -3.10
CA ALA A 95 -4.78 -17.30 -2.86
C ALA A 95 -5.97 -16.97 -3.74
N SER A 96 -6.17 -15.71 -4.12
CA SER A 96 -7.18 -15.35 -5.11
C SER A 96 -6.91 -16.08 -6.43
N SER A 97 -5.66 -16.10 -6.89
CA SER A 97 -5.25 -16.85 -8.07
C SER A 97 -5.42 -18.37 -7.90
N LEU A 98 -5.06 -18.94 -6.74
CA LEU A 98 -5.26 -20.37 -6.47
C LEU A 98 -6.73 -20.76 -6.44
N LEU A 99 -7.59 -19.92 -5.86
CA LEU A 99 -9.04 -20.15 -5.83
C LEU A 99 -9.64 -20.14 -7.23
N ASN A 100 -9.17 -19.28 -8.13
CA ASN A 100 -9.62 -19.26 -9.53
C ASN A 100 -9.22 -20.56 -10.26
N VAL A 101 -7.97 -21.00 -10.07
CA VAL A 101 -7.48 -22.29 -10.60
C VAL A 101 -8.32 -23.47 -10.07
N ILE A 102 -8.65 -23.49 -8.78
CA ILE A 102 -9.46 -24.56 -8.17
C ILE A 102 -10.91 -24.52 -8.67
N LYS A 103 -11.46 -23.32 -8.94
CA LYS A 103 -12.82 -23.14 -9.48
C LYS A 103 -12.91 -23.42 -10.99
N GLY A 104 -11.78 -23.64 -11.67
CA GLY A 104 -11.75 -23.94 -13.10
C GLY A 104 -12.01 -22.73 -13.99
N GLU A 105 -11.72 -21.53 -13.49
CA GLU A 105 -11.75 -20.27 -14.27
C GLU A 105 -10.36 -19.91 -14.82
#